data_AF-A0A961MCM1-F1
#
_entry.id   AF-A0A961MCM1-F1
#
_cell.length_a   1.000
_cell.length_b   1.000
_cell.length_c   1.000
_cell.angle_alpha   90.00
_cell.angle_beta   90.00
_cell.angle_gamma   90.00
#
_symmetry.space_group_name_H-M   'P 1'
#
loop_
_entity.id
_entity.type
_entity.pdbx_description
1 polymer ?
#
loop_
_entity_poly.entity_id
_entity_poly.type
_entity_poly.pdbx_seq_one_letter_code
_entity_poly.pdbx_strand_id
1 'polypeptide(L)'
;MFQFFENLVDPYVPYPQTDAPPRRLWPFLRQYMQPFRALFAVTGVVSVVVAFVEIGLLWYLGRIVDLLERVGVDGFWQVQGLELALAAGFLLLVRPVLQIVSVGLINNAILPNFGTLIRWRAHRHVLRQSVGWFENDFAGRIANRVMQTPPAAGEA
;
A
#
# COMPACT_ATOMS: atom_id res chain seq x y z
N MET A 1 -8.82 -3.05 -15.16
CA MET A 1 -8.35 -3.69 -13.90
C MET A 1 -7.73 -2.66 -12.96
N PHE A 2 -6.68 -1.94 -13.36
CA PHE A 2 -6.01 -0.94 -12.50
C PHE A 2 -6.88 0.26 -12.08
N GLN A 3 -7.83 0.66 -12.93
CA GLN A 3 -8.84 1.68 -12.60
C GLN A 3 -9.62 1.39 -11.31
N PHE A 4 -9.82 0.11 -10.94
CA PHE A 4 -10.48 -0.21 -9.67
C PHE A 4 -9.67 0.30 -8.48
N PHE A 5 -8.35 0.03 -8.47
CA PHE A 5 -7.44 0.46 -7.42
C PHE A 5 -7.23 1.98 -7.41
N GLU A 6 -7.12 2.59 -8.59
CA GLU A 6 -6.95 4.03 -8.75
C GLU A 6 -8.14 4.81 -8.19
N ASN A 7 -9.37 4.31 -8.37
CA ASN A 7 -10.59 4.96 -7.92
C ASN A 7 -10.96 4.67 -6.45
N LEU A 8 -10.15 3.92 -5.69
CA LEU A 8 -10.43 3.65 -4.27
C LEU A 8 -10.34 4.89 -3.39
N VAL A 9 -9.56 5.90 -3.80
CA VAL A 9 -9.45 7.18 -3.10
C VAL A 9 -9.38 8.28 -4.14
N ASP A 10 -10.26 9.29 -4.01
CA ASP A 10 -10.18 10.51 -4.80
C ASP A 10 -9.16 11.49 -4.16
N PRO A 11 -8.04 11.82 -4.84
CA PRO A 11 -7.05 12.78 -4.33
C PRO A 11 -7.58 14.23 -4.25
N TYR A 12 -8.65 14.54 -4.97
CA TYR A 12 -9.18 15.87 -5.18
C TYR A 12 -10.34 16.23 -4.25
N VAL A 13 -10.62 15.38 -3.26
CA VAL A 13 -11.69 15.61 -2.27
C VAL A 13 -11.61 17.00 -1.62
N PRO A 14 -12.76 17.64 -1.34
CA PRO A 14 -12.80 18.91 -0.63
C PRO A 14 -12.04 18.83 0.70
N TYR A 15 -11.21 19.82 0.97
CA TYR A 15 -10.44 19.92 2.21
C TYR A 15 -10.44 21.35 2.73
N PRO A 16 -10.32 21.56 4.06
CA PRO A 16 -10.17 22.88 4.63
C PRO A 16 -8.91 23.54 4.09
N GLN A 17 -9.10 24.65 3.37
CA GLN A 17 -8.04 25.43 2.79
C GLN A 17 -7.36 26.26 3.88
N THR A 18 -6.12 25.90 4.24
CA THR A 18 -5.30 26.67 5.20
C THR A 18 -4.08 27.24 4.51
N ASP A 19 -3.77 28.52 4.75
CA ASP A 19 -2.53 29.17 4.33
C ASP A 19 -1.37 28.91 5.30
N ALA A 20 -1.65 28.27 6.44
CA ALA A 20 -0.65 27.84 7.41
C ALA A 20 -0.74 26.31 7.58
N PRO A 21 -0.11 25.51 6.71
CA PRO A 21 -0.04 24.06 6.92
C PRO A 21 0.74 23.73 8.20
N PRO A 22 0.49 22.57 8.83
CA PRO A 22 1.20 22.17 10.03
C PRO A 22 2.72 22.15 9.81
N ARG A 23 3.47 22.76 10.73
CA ARG A 23 4.95 22.88 10.64
C ARG A 23 5.70 21.66 11.20
N ARG A 24 4.97 20.68 11.76
CA ARG A 24 5.51 19.43 12.31
C ARG A 24 5.11 18.28 11.38
N LEU A 25 6.03 17.32 11.20
CA LEU A 25 5.85 16.18 10.29
C LEU A 25 4.59 15.36 10.59
N TRP A 26 4.43 14.88 11.82
CA TRP A 26 3.31 14.00 12.15
C TRP A 26 1.92 14.65 11.99
N PRO A 27 1.66 15.88 12.48
CA PRO A 27 0.41 16.58 12.20
C PRO A 27 0.14 16.80 10.70
N PHE A 28 1.19 17.09 9.91
CA PHE A 28 1.09 17.22 8.46
C PHE A 28 0.64 15.89 7.83
N LEU A 29 1.35 14.79 8.10
CA LEU A 29 0.99 13.47 7.58
C LEU A 29 -0.42 13.05 7.99
N ARG A 30 -0.78 13.20 9.27
CA ARG A 30 -2.11 12.85 9.79
C ARG A 30 -3.24 13.61 9.10
N GLN A 31 -3.04 14.87 8.72
CA GLN A 31 -4.03 15.67 7.99
C GLN A 31 -4.17 15.21 6.53
N TYR A 32 -3.08 14.83 5.88
CA TYR A 32 -3.07 14.40 4.49
C TYR A 32 -3.53 12.94 4.31
N MET A 33 -3.30 12.08 5.31
CA MET A 33 -3.73 10.68 5.33
C MET A 33 -5.23 10.48 5.60
N GLN A 34 -5.99 11.52 5.96
CA GLN A 34 -7.41 11.35 6.33
C GLN A 34 -8.27 10.61 5.28
N PRO A 35 -8.18 10.91 3.97
CA PRO A 35 -8.96 10.21 2.94
C PRO A 35 -8.57 8.74 2.80
N PHE A 36 -7.34 8.38 3.19
CA PHE A 36 -6.78 7.04 3.04
C PHE A 36 -7.04 6.14 4.25
N ARG A 37 -7.65 6.61 5.34
CA ARG A 37 -7.78 5.84 6.60
C ARG A 37 -8.42 4.47 6.43
N ALA A 38 -9.53 4.39 5.68
CA ALA A 38 -10.20 3.12 5.41
C ALA A 38 -9.31 2.20 4.56
N LEU A 39 -8.66 2.77 3.54
CA LEU A 39 -7.77 2.02 2.65
C LEU A 39 -6.54 1.49 3.41
N PHE A 40 -5.94 2.27 4.31
CA PHE A 40 -4.86 1.80 5.19
C PHE A 40 -5.31 0.65 6.10
N ALA A 41 -6.51 0.72 6.66
CA ALA A 41 -7.06 -0.36 7.48
C ALA A 41 -7.24 -1.65 6.65
N VAL A 42 -7.83 -1.54 5.45
CA VAL A 42 -8.00 -2.68 4.53
C VAL A 42 -6.65 -3.26 4.13
N THR A 43 -5.70 -2.43 3.71
CA THR A 43 -4.35 -2.87 3.34
C THR A 43 -3.65 -3.54 4.51
N GLY A 44 -3.77 -3.00 5.73
CA GLY A 44 -3.21 -3.61 6.93
C GLY A 44 -3.78 -5.00 7.22
N VAL A 45 -5.10 -5.18 7.10
CA VAL A 45 -5.75 -6.49 7.23
C VAL A 45 -5.25 -7.46 6.16
N VAL A 46 -5.17 -7.02 4.90
CA VAL A 46 -4.65 -7.84 3.79
C VAL A 46 -3.20 -8.26 4.06
N SER A 47 -2.34 -7.33 4.50
CA SER A 47 -0.94 -7.65 4.86
C SER A 47 -0.85 -8.66 6.00
N VAL A 48 -1.71 -8.56 7.02
CA VAL A 48 -1.76 -9.54 8.11
C VAL A 48 -2.19 -10.91 7.60
N VAL A 49 -3.21 -10.99 6.74
CA VAL A 49 -3.65 -12.25 6.13
C VAL A 49 -2.53 -12.88 5.30
N VAL A 50 -1.83 -12.08 4.48
CA VAL A 50 -0.67 -12.56 3.71
C VAL A 50 0.41 -13.13 4.63
N ALA A 51 0.75 -12.43 5.72
CA ALA A 51 1.74 -12.90 6.68
C ALA A 51 1.32 -14.22 7.37
N PHE A 52 0.05 -14.36 7.75
CA PHE A 52 -0.47 -15.61 8.30
C PHE A 52 -0.37 -16.77 7.31
N VAL A 53 -0.67 -16.51 6.02
CA VAL A 53 -0.50 -17.52 4.96
C VAL A 53 0.96 -17.95 4.86
N GLU A 54 1.91 -17.02 4.92
CA GLU A 54 3.34 -17.36 4.86
C GLU A 54 3.80 -18.20 6.05
N ILE A 55 3.40 -17.83 7.26
CA ILE A 55 3.68 -18.62 8.48
C ILE A 55 3.04 -20.01 8.38
N GLY A 56 1.79 -20.08 7.91
CA GLY A 56 1.07 -21.34 7.71
C GLY A 56 1.77 -22.26 6.70
N LEU A 57 2.34 -21.71 5.63
CA LEU A 57 3.11 -22.47 4.64
C LEU A 57 4.42 -23.03 5.23
N LEU A 58 5.12 -22.25 6.06
CA LEU A 58 6.32 -22.73 6.76
C LEU A 58 5.98 -23.87 7.73
N TRP A 59 4.88 -23.75 8.47
CA TRP A 59 4.39 -24.83 9.32
C TRP A 59 4.01 -26.07 8.50
N TYR A 60 3.29 -25.88 7.39
CA TYR A 60 2.85 -26.98 6.53
C TYR A 60 4.02 -27.74 5.90
N LEU A 61 5.12 -27.04 5.56
CA LEU A 61 6.34 -27.68 5.10
C LEU A 61 6.90 -28.65 6.15
N GLY A 62 6.93 -28.26 7.42
CA GLY A 62 7.33 -29.14 8.52
C GLY A 62 6.42 -30.37 8.64
N ARG A 63 5.10 -30.15 8.56
CA ARG A 63 4.11 -31.25 8.56
C ARG A 63 4.35 -32.24 7.41
N ILE A 64 4.69 -31.76 6.21
CA ILE A 64 5.00 -32.66 5.08
C ILE A 64 6.18 -33.57 5.42
N VAL A 65 7.25 -33.01 6.00
CA VAL A 65 8.44 -33.78 6.41
C VAL A 65 8.06 -34.83 7.45
N ASP A 66 7.31 -34.45 8.48
CA ASP A 66 6.85 -35.37 9.53
C ASP A 66 5.96 -36.50 8.98
N LEU A 67 5.07 -36.20 8.03
CA LEU A 67 4.19 -37.19 7.40
C LEU A 67 4.98 -38.18 6.52
N LEU A 68 5.99 -37.68 5.82
CA LEU A 68 6.85 -38.50 4.98
C LEU A 68 7.68 -39.48 5.82
N GLU A 69 8.18 -39.05 6.98
CA GLU A 69 8.92 -39.91 7.92
C GLU A 69 8.04 -41.02 8.50
N ARG A 70 6.75 -40.75 8.77
CA ARG A 70 5.83 -41.72 9.39
C ARG A 70 5.26 -42.77 8.44
N VAL A 71 4.87 -42.37 7.23
CA VAL A 71 4.11 -43.23 6.29
C VAL A 71 5.04 -44.00 5.34
N GLY A 72 6.26 -43.50 5.12
CA GLY A 72 7.18 -44.04 4.12
C GLY A 72 6.77 -43.66 2.68
N VAL A 73 7.74 -43.67 1.77
CA VAL A 73 7.60 -43.12 0.40
C VAL A 73 6.57 -43.88 -0.43
N ASP A 74 6.41 -45.19 -0.21
CA ASP A 74 5.62 -46.07 -1.08
C ASP A 74 4.10 -45.87 -0.94
N GLY A 75 3.61 -45.46 0.24
CA GLY A 75 2.19 -45.23 0.51
C GLY A 75 1.77 -43.75 0.55
N PHE A 76 2.74 -42.83 0.59
CA PHE A 76 2.50 -41.41 0.84
C PHE A 76 1.58 -40.75 -0.19
N TRP A 77 1.81 -40.99 -1.48
CA TRP A 77 1.02 -40.38 -2.55
C TRP A 77 -0.42 -40.90 -2.62
N GLN A 78 -0.64 -42.17 -2.28
CA GLN A 78 -1.98 -42.76 -2.29
C GLN A 78 -2.84 -42.22 -1.14
N VAL A 79 -2.22 -41.93 0.01
CA VAL A 79 -2.94 -41.45 1.21
C VAL A 79 -3.02 -39.92 1.26
N GLN A 80 -1.96 -39.20 0.88
CA GLN A 80 -1.83 -37.75 1.06
C GLN A 80 -1.87 -36.95 -0.26
N GLY A 81 -2.00 -37.61 -1.41
CA GLY A 81 -1.96 -36.96 -2.72
C GLY A 81 -3.01 -35.85 -2.90
N LEU A 82 -4.21 -36.03 -2.34
CA LEU A 82 -5.27 -35.01 -2.38
C LEU A 82 -4.91 -33.77 -1.53
N GLU A 83 -4.43 -33.96 -0.30
CA GLU A 83 -4.02 -32.86 0.60
C GLU A 83 -2.91 -32.02 -0.06
N LEU A 84 -1.92 -32.70 -0.65
CA LEU A 84 -0.82 -32.06 -1.38
C LEU A 84 -1.27 -31.35 -2.66
N ALA A 85 -2.21 -31.94 -3.42
CA ALA A 85 -2.76 -31.29 -4.60
C ALA A 85 -3.54 -30.02 -4.25
N LEU A 86 -4.31 -30.03 -3.16
CA LEU A 86 -5.01 -28.85 -2.65
C LEU A 86 -4.04 -27.79 -2.16
N ALA A 87 -2.99 -28.18 -1.42
CA ALA A 87 -1.95 -27.26 -0.98
C ALA A 87 -1.18 -26.63 -2.16
N ALA A 88 -0.86 -27.42 -3.18
CA ALA A 88 -0.26 -26.93 -4.42
C ALA A 88 -1.20 -25.97 -5.17
N GLY A 89 -2.49 -26.30 -5.28
CA GLY A 89 -3.50 -25.42 -5.86
C GLY A 89 -3.63 -24.10 -5.10
N PHE A 90 -3.65 -24.15 -3.77
CA PHE A 90 -3.63 -22.97 -2.92
C PHE A 90 -2.38 -22.10 -3.16
N LEU A 91 -1.20 -22.72 -3.23
CA LEU A 91 0.06 -22.04 -3.45
C LEU A 91 0.15 -21.39 -4.84
N LEU A 92 -0.40 -22.04 -5.87
CA LEU A 92 -0.32 -21.58 -7.26
C LEU A 92 -1.44 -20.60 -7.64
N LEU A 93 -2.57 -20.62 -6.94
CA LEU A 93 -3.73 -19.79 -7.26
C LEU A 93 -4.00 -18.74 -6.17
N VAL A 94 -4.25 -19.17 -4.94
CA VAL A 94 -4.71 -18.29 -3.86
C VAL A 94 -3.60 -17.36 -3.40
N ARG A 95 -2.38 -17.89 -3.19
CA ARG A 95 -1.24 -17.08 -2.74
C ARG A 95 -0.90 -15.94 -3.74
N PRO A 96 -0.76 -16.18 -5.06
CA PRO A 96 -0.54 -15.11 -6.01
C PRO A 96 -1.67 -14.08 -6.04
N VAL A 97 -2.94 -14.50 -5.93
CA VAL A 97 -4.08 -13.57 -5.88
C VAL A 97 -3.99 -12.65 -4.66
N LEU A 98 -3.74 -13.20 -3.48
CA LEU A 98 -3.55 -12.39 -2.27
C LEU A 98 -2.38 -11.40 -2.42
N GLN A 99 -1.29 -11.83 -3.04
CA GLN A 99 -0.13 -10.98 -3.30
C GLN A 99 -0.45 -9.86 -4.31
N ILE A 100 -1.18 -10.17 -5.38
CA ILE A 100 -1.61 -9.19 -6.38
C ILE A 100 -2.50 -8.14 -5.72
N VAL A 101 -3.44 -8.54 -4.87
CA VAL A 101 -4.30 -7.61 -4.13
C VAL A 101 -3.46 -6.72 -3.21
N SER A 102 -2.56 -7.31 -2.42
CA SER A 102 -1.66 -6.57 -1.52
C SER A 102 -0.81 -5.54 -2.26
N VAL A 103 -0.13 -5.97 -3.33
CA VAL A 103 0.70 -5.10 -4.17
C VAL A 103 -0.13 -4.05 -4.89
N GLY A 104 -1.33 -4.40 -5.38
CA GLY A 104 -2.28 -3.50 -6.01
C GLY A 104 -2.74 -2.38 -5.07
N LEU A 105 -3.10 -2.72 -3.84
CA LEU A 105 -3.49 -1.74 -2.82
C LEU A 105 -2.35 -0.76 -2.51
N ILE A 106 -1.12 -1.24 -2.33
CA ILE A 106 0.01 -0.37 -1.97
C ILE A 106 0.45 0.47 -3.18
N ASN A 107 0.73 -0.18 -4.31
CA ASN A 107 1.43 0.46 -5.44
C ASN A 107 0.50 1.12 -6.46
N ASN A 108 -0.77 0.72 -6.53
CA ASN A 108 -1.73 1.28 -7.49
C ASN A 108 -2.81 2.12 -6.81
N ALA A 109 -3.15 1.85 -5.54
CA ALA A 109 -4.18 2.63 -4.83
C ALA A 109 -3.59 3.69 -3.89
N ILE A 110 -2.64 3.33 -3.02
CA ILE A 110 -2.13 4.23 -1.98
C ILE A 110 -1.06 5.18 -2.53
N LEU A 111 0.11 4.65 -2.93
CA LEU A 111 1.27 5.45 -3.32
C LEU A 111 0.99 6.51 -4.41
N PRO A 112 0.37 6.16 -5.56
CA PRO A 112 0.14 7.14 -6.63
C PRO A 112 -0.89 8.21 -6.23
N ASN A 113 -1.96 7.83 -5.54
CA ASN A 113 -2.99 8.77 -5.11
C ASN A 113 -2.51 9.66 -3.96
N PHE A 114 -1.71 9.14 -3.04
CA PHE A 114 -1.16 9.91 -1.92
C PHE A 114 -0.21 11.00 -2.42
N GLY A 115 0.69 10.64 -3.34
CA GLY A 115 1.55 11.60 -4.02
C GLY A 115 0.74 12.64 -4.81
N THR A 116 -0.29 12.21 -5.54
CA THR A 116 -1.18 13.12 -6.29
C THR A 116 -1.90 14.11 -5.35
N LEU A 117 -2.42 13.63 -4.21
CA LEU A 117 -3.09 14.46 -3.22
C LEU A 117 -2.15 15.53 -2.65
N ILE A 118 -0.93 15.14 -2.27
CA ILE A 118 0.05 16.10 -1.73
C ILE A 118 0.40 17.15 -2.78
N ARG A 119 0.69 16.71 -4.01
CA ARG A 119 1.04 17.60 -5.12
C ARG A 119 -0.09 18.59 -5.43
N TRP A 120 -1.33 18.09 -5.49
CA TRP A 120 -2.51 18.93 -5.73
C TRP A 120 -2.68 19.99 -4.65
N ARG A 121 -2.62 19.59 -3.38
CA ARG A 121 -2.76 20.52 -2.25
C ARG A 121 -1.62 21.53 -2.18
N ALA A 122 -0.38 21.10 -2.48
CA ALA A 122 0.78 21.99 -2.56
C ALA A 122 0.62 23.02 -3.69
N HIS A 123 0.19 22.57 -4.88
CA HIS A 123 -0.07 23.46 -6.00
C HIS A 123 -1.17 24.48 -5.68
N ARG A 124 -2.29 24.03 -5.10
CA ARG A 124 -3.39 24.91 -4.65
C ARG A 124 -2.94 25.90 -3.58
N HIS A 125 -2.00 25.53 -2.70
CA HIS A 125 -1.44 26.44 -1.71
C HIS A 125 -0.58 27.53 -2.35
N VAL A 126 0.24 27.19 -3.36
CA VAL A 126 1.06 28.16 -4.11
C VAL A 126 0.17 29.16 -4.86
N LEU A 127 -0.93 28.71 -5.48
CA LEU A 127 -1.85 29.59 -6.22
C LEU A 127 -2.52 30.67 -5.37
N ARG A 128 -2.53 30.54 -4.05
CA ARG A 128 -3.13 31.51 -3.13
C ARG A 128 -2.13 32.49 -2.50
N GLN A 129 -0.84 32.34 -2.81
CA GLN A 129 0.18 33.22 -2.25
C GLN A 129 0.17 34.59 -2.94
N SER A 130 0.56 35.62 -2.19
CA SER A 130 0.65 36.99 -2.71
C SER A 130 1.87 37.18 -3.62
N VAL A 131 1.84 38.23 -4.45
CA VAL A 131 2.99 38.60 -5.32
C VAL A 131 4.27 38.80 -4.49
N GLY A 132 4.17 39.48 -3.34
CA GLY A 132 5.31 39.67 -2.45
C GLY A 132 5.89 38.35 -1.89
N TRP A 133 5.10 37.28 -1.76
CA TRP A 133 5.64 35.96 -1.39
C TRP A 133 6.56 35.40 -2.50
N PHE A 134 6.17 35.57 -3.77
CA PHE A 134 6.97 35.16 -4.92
C PHE A 134 8.22 36.03 -5.13
N GLU A 135 8.21 37.28 -4.70
CA GLU A 135 9.42 38.14 -4.72
C GLU A 135 10.49 37.67 -3.72
N ASN A 136 10.09 36.94 -2.66
CA ASN A 136 10.98 36.48 -1.59
C ASN A 136 11.58 35.07 -1.80
N ASP A 137 11.15 34.31 -2.82
CA ASP A 137 11.70 32.97 -3.10
C ASP A 137 11.78 32.70 -4.61
N PHE A 138 12.77 31.94 -5.04
CA PHE A 138 12.94 31.61 -6.46
C PHE A 138 11.90 30.58 -6.91
N ALA A 139 11.27 30.83 -8.05
CA ALA A 139 10.31 29.92 -8.67
C ALA A 139 10.81 28.47 -8.79
N GLY A 140 12.11 28.28 -9.09
CA GLY A 140 12.73 26.95 -9.16
C GLY A 140 12.73 26.20 -7.82
N ARG A 141 12.93 26.90 -6.69
CA ARG A 141 12.90 26.29 -5.35
C ARG A 141 11.48 25.89 -4.98
N ILE A 142 10.50 26.73 -5.32
CA ILE A 142 9.07 26.47 -5.10
C ILE A 142 8.65 25.25 -5.93
N ALA A 143 9.00 25.22 -7.22
CA ALA A 143 8.72 24.10 -8.11
C ALA A 143 9.34 22.79 -7.60
N ASN A 144 10.60 22.84 -7.16
CA ASN A 144 11.27 21.68 -6.56
C ASN A 144 10.54 21.17 -5.32
N ARG A 145 10.10 22.05 -4.41
CA ARG A 145 9.30 21.64 -3.24
C ARG A 145 8.00 20.97 -3.65
N VAL A 146 7.24 21.56 -4.57
CA VAL A 146 5.97 20.99 -5.04
C VAL A 146 6.16 19.62 -5.70
N MET A 147 7.27 19.41 -6.42
CA MET A 147 7.54 18.16 -7.12
C MET A 147 8.15 17.07 -6.23
N GLN A 148 9.02 17.43 -5.27
CA GLN A 148 9.79 16.49 -4.45
C GLN A 148 9.12 16.13 -3.12
N THR A 149 8.27 16.99 -2.56
CA THR A 149 7.54 16.66 -1.32
C THR A 149 6.60 15.44 -1.46
N PRO A 150 5.85 15.25 -2.56
CA PRO A 150 4.98 14.09 -2.72
C PRO A 150 5.66 12.72 -2.61
N PRO A 151 6.75 12.41 -3.36
CA PRO A 151 7.44 11.13 -3.21
C PRO A 151 8.07 10.99 -1.83
N ALA A 152 8.71 12.05 -1.30
CA ALA A 152 9.32 12.02 0.02
C ALA A 152 8.34 11.73 1.16
N ALA A 153 7.10 12.22 1.05
CA ALA A 153 6.07 11.94 2.04
C ALA A 153 5.47 10.53 1.91
N GLY A 154 5.52 9.92 0.71
CA GLY A 154 5.08 8.54 0.51
C GLY A 154 6.07 7.50 1.05
N GLU A 155 7.35 7.87 1.14
CA GLU A 155 8.44 7.01 1.66
C GLU A 155 8.69 7.16 3.18
N ALA A 156 8.11 8.19 3.81
CA ALA A 156 8.27 8.52 5.23
C ALA A 156 7.36 7.70 6.16
#